data_AF-Q8GCX6-F1
#
_entry.id   AF-Q8GCX6-F1
#
_cell.length_a   1.000
_cell.length_b   1.000
_cell.length_c   1.000
_cell.angle_alpha   90.00
_cell.angle_beta   90.00
_cell.angle_gamma   90.00
#
_symmetry.space_group_name_H-M   'P 1'
#
loop_
_entity.id
_entity.type
_entity.pdbx_description
1 polymer ?
#
loop_
_entity_poly.entity_id
_entity_poly.type
_entity_poly.pdbx_seq_one_letter_code
_entity_poly.pdbx_strand_id
1 'polypeptide(L)' 'MVKYENEIAQYLRSTNNHVRYRVTPIFTNTDLVPYVIHLQAKSIEDKQINFNVLIPNIQTGITIDYSTGEATKE' A
#
# COMPACT_ATOMS: atom_id res chain seq x y z
N MET A 1 1.48 4.76 1.60
CA MET A 1 1.02 3.55 2.29
C MET A 1 0.56 3.85 3.71
N VAL A 2 1.45 4.36 4.57
CA VAL A 2 1.23 4.69 5.99
C VAL A 2 -0.12 5.33 6.33
N LYS A 3 -0.60 6.28 5.52
CA LYS A 3 -1.93 6.90 5.71
C LYS A 3 -3.05 5.85 5.85
N TYR A 4 -3.11 4.89 4.93
CA TYR A 4 -4.16 3.86 4.88
C TYR A 4 -4.00 2.83 6.01
N GLU A 5 -2.77 2.49 6.35
CA GLU A 5 -2.47 1.57 7.46
C GLU A 5 -2.88 2.16 8.80
N ASN A 6 -2.63 3.46 9.00
CA ASN A 6 -3.06 4.17 10.21
C ASN A 6 -4.58 4.27 10.32
N GLU A 7 -5.28 4.48 9.21
CA GLU A 7 -6.75 4.49 9.18
C GLU A 7 -7.34 3.15 9.62
N ILE A 8 -6.82 2.04 9.08
CA ILE A 8 -7.20 0.68 9.51
C ILE A 8 -6.85 0.45 10.98
N ALA A 9 -5.63 0.78 11.39
CA ALA A 9 -5.17 0.54 12.77
C ALA A 9 -6.00 1.33 13.78
N GLN A 10 -6.38 2.57 13.45
CA GLN A 10 -7.26 3.39 14.28
C GLN A 10 -8.65 2.74 14.38
N TYR A 11 -9.22 2.30 13.27
CA TYR A 11 -10.52 1.61 13.24
C TYR A 11 -10.52 0.35 14.11
N LEU A 12 -9.51 -0.52 13.95
CA LEU A 12 -9.39 -1.76 14.73
C LEU A 12 -9.30 -1.46 16.23
N ARG A 13 -8.50 -0.46 16.63
CA ARG A 13 -8.31 -0.10 18.05
C ARG A 13 -9.56 0.55 18.67
N SER A 14 -10.31 1.35 17.92
CA SER A 14 -11.45 2.08 18.47
C SER A 14 -12.73 1.25 18.55
N THR A 15 -12.87 0.26 17.67
CA THR A 15 -14.12 -0.51 17.52
C THR A 15 -14.00 -1.96 17.97
N ASN A 16 -12.79 -2.53 17.96
CA ASN A 16 -12.57 -3.97 18.08
C ASN A 16 -13.27 -4.80 16.97
N ASN A 17 -13.63 -4.15 15.84
CA ASN A 17 -14.21 -4.78 14.65
C ASN A 17 -13.13 -5.44 13.76
N HIS A 18 -13.56 -6.01 12.63
CA HIS A 18 -12.69 -6.72 11.71
C HIS A 18 -12.59 -6.01 10.34
N VAL A 19 -11.44 -6.20 9.68
CA VAL A 19 -11.19 -5.69 8.33
C VAL A 19 -10.67 -6.81 7.45
N ARG A 20 -11.34 -7.03 6.30
CA ARG A 20 -10.78 -7.84 5.22
C ARG A 20 -9.73 -7.00 4.50
N TYR A 21 -8.49 -7.48 4.52
CA TYR A 21 -7.34 -6.76 3.98
C TYR A 21 -6.59 -7.59 2.94
N ARG A 22 -6.11 -6.95 1.86
CA ARG A 22 -5.24 -7.55 0.85
C ARG A 22 -4.26 -6.51 0.33
N VAL A 23 -2.99 -6.90 0.24
CA VAL A 23 -1.89 -6.10 -0.33
C VAL A 23 -1.27 -6.93 -1.45
N THR A 24 -1.15 -6.34 -2.64
CA THR A 24 -0.51 -6.98 -3.79
C THR A 24 0.58 -6.05 -4.34
N PRO A 25 1.87 -6.38 -4.19
CA PRO A 25 2.92 -5.69 -4.91
C PRO A 25 2.82 -5.98 -6.41
N ILE A 26 2.90 -4.94 -7.24
CA ILE A 26 2.81 -5.04 -8.70
C ILE A 26 4.20 -4.79 -9.29
N PHE A 27 4.73 -5.81 -9.95
CA PHE A 27 6.02 -5.82 -10.64
C PHE A 27 5.80 -5.72 -12.15
N THR A 28 6.80 -5.20 -12.86
CA THR A 28 6.85 -5.26 -14.32
C THR A 28 7.89 -6.30 -14.73
N ASN A 29 7.52 -7.22 -15.62
CA ASN A 29 8.42 -8.26 -16.14
C ASN A 29 9.17 -9.01 -15.02
N THR A 30 10.51 -8.88 -15.00
CA THR A 30 11.43 -9.54 -14.08
C THR A 30 12.03 -8.58 -13.05
N ASP A 31 11.38 -7.44 -12.81
CA ASP A 31 11.84 -6.45 -11.84
C ASP A 31 11.91 -7.04 -10.42
N LEU A 32 12.93 -6.65 -9.66
CA LEU A 32 13.12 -7.08 -8.27
C LEU A 32 12.38 -6.20 -7.27
N VAL A 33 11.94 -5.01 -7.69
CA VAL A 33 11.22 -4.04 -6.86
C VAL A 33 9.86 -3.71 -7.50
N PRO A 34 8.77 -3.66 -6.73
CA PRO A 34 7.46 -3.33 -7.29
C PRO A 34 7.38 -1.84 -7.62
N TYR A 35 6.74 -1.54 -8.76
CA TYR A 35 6.47 -0.16 -9.17
C TYR A 35 5.30 0.46 -8.39
N VAL A 36 4.31 -0.37 -8.03
CA VAL A 36 3.09 0.04 -7.35
C VAL A 36 2.69 -1.00 -6.32
N ILE A 37 2.10 -0.54 -5.22
CA ILE A 37 1.39 -1.40 -4.27
C ILE A 37 -0.11 -1.24 -4.47
N HIS A 38 -0.78 -2.34 -4.77
CA HIS A 38 -2.24 -2.41 -4.80
C HIS A 38 -2.78 -2.77 -3.42
N LEU A 39 -3.48 -1.81 -2.80
CA LEU A 39 -3.97 -1.91 -1.44
C LEU A 39 -5.50 -1.95 -1.40
N GLN A 40 -6.05 -2.97 -0.74
CA GLN A 40 -7.49 -3.19 -0.64
C GLN A 40 -7.89 -3.47 0.79
N ALA A 41 -8.89 -2.74 1.28
CA ALA A 41 -9.44 -2.94 2.63
C ALA A 41 -10.95 -2.73 2.65
N LYS A 42 -11.65 -3.58 3.40
CA LYS A 42 -13.08 -3.44 3.66
C LYS A 42 -13.43 -3.91 5.07
N SER A 43 -14.09 -3.07 5.85
CA SER A 43 -14.67 -3.42 7.15
C SER A 43 -15.78 -4.48 6.99
N ILE A 44 -15.92 -5.36 7.98
CA ILE A 44 -16.91 -6.46 7.93
C ILE A 44 -18.24 -6.02 8.53
N GLU A 45 -18.19 -5.36 9.69
CA GLU A 45 -19.36 -5.01 10.49
C GLU A 45 -20.07 -3.75 9.97
N ASP A 46 -19.32 -2.84 9.35
CA ASP A 46 -19.85 -1.58 8.84
C ASP A 46 -19.22 -1.18 7.50
N LYS A 47 -19.29 0.12 7.15
CA LYS A 47 -18.77 0.67 5.89
C LYS A 47 -17.70 1.75 6.13
N GLN A 48 -17.13 1.83 7.33
CA GLN A 48 -16.17 2.88 7.68
C GLN A 48 -14.85 2.71 6.94
N ILE A 49 -14.38 1.47 6.79
CA ILE A 49 -13.23 1.14 5.95
C ILE A 49 -13.73 0.57 4.62
N ASN A 50 -13.44 1.25 3.52
CA ASN A 50 -13.68 0.76 2.16
C ASN A 50 -12.79 1.48 1.15
N PHE A 51 -11.69 0.85 0.75
CA PHE A 51 -10.85 1.38 -0.31
C PHE A 51 -10.18 0.30 -1.15
N ASN A 52 -9.86 0.71 -2.38
CA ASN A 52 -9.15 -0.07 -3.38
C ASN A 52 -8.25 0.91 -4.16
N VAL A 53 -6.98 0.97 -3.81
CA VAL A 53 -6.06 2.04 -4.24
C VAL A 53 -4.74 1.49 -4.76
N LEU A 54 -4.13 2.21 -5.70
CA LEU A 54 -2.78 1.99 -6.18
C LEU A 54 -1.87 3.05 -5.57
N ILE A 55 -0.79 2.62 -4.92
CA ILE A 55 0.19 3.49 -4.26
C ILE A 55 1.51 3.36 -5.04
N PRO A 56 1.91 4.38 -5.80
CA PRO A 56 3.19 4.36 -6.51
C PRO A 56 4.36 4.25 -5.54
N ASN A 57 5.35 3.44 -5.87
CA ASN A 57 6.58 3.27 -5.10
C ASN A 57 7.62 4.32 -5.50
N ILE A 58 7.27 5.60 -5.32
CA ILE A 58 8.10 6.74 -5.69
C ILE A 58 8.39 7.61 -4.46
N GLN A 59 9.47 8.38 -4.54
CA GLN A 59 9.80 9.41 -3.57
C GLN A 59 10.38 10.63 -4.29
N THR A 60 9.91 11.82 -3.96
CA THR A 60 10.40 13.07 -4.56
C THR A 60 11.92 13.20 -4.40
N GLY A 61 12.62 13.47 -5.49
CA GLY A 61 14.08 13.63 -5.53
C GLY A 61 14.86 12.32 -5.48
N ILE A 62 14.20 11.17 -5.63
CA ILE A 62 14.82 9.84 -5.72
C ILE A 62 14.36 9.14 -6.99
N THR A 63 15.31 8.66 -7.78
CA THR A 63 15.06 7.73 -8.87
C THR A 63 15.39 6.31 -8.40
N ILE A 64 14.51 5.36 -8.69
CA ILE A 64 14.69 3.94 -8.37
C ILE A 64 14.80 3.16 -9.67
N ASP A 65 15.86 2.36 -9.81
CA ASP A 65 15.91 1.29 -10.79
C ASP A 65 15.13 0.09 -10.24
N TYR A 66 13.93 -0.17 -10.78
CA TYR A 66 13.09 -1.27 -10.29
C TYR A 66 13.63 -2.65 -10.63
N SER A 67 14.52 -2.76 -11.61
CA SER A 67 15.12 -4.04 -12.01
C SER A 67 16.17 -4.51 -11.01
N THR A 68 16.92 -3.59 -10.40
CA THR A 68 18.01 -3.89 -9.45
C THR A 68 17.70 -3.48 -8.01
N GLY A 69 16.81 -2.52 -7.81
CA GLY A 69 16.53 -1.86 -6.55
C GLY A 69 17.50 -0.74 -6.16
N GLU A 70 18.44 -0.38 -7.05
CA GLU A 70 19.34 0.75 -6.82
C GLU A 70 18.55 2.07 -6.78
N ALA A 71 18.88 2.93 -5.81
CA ALA A 71 18.23 4.23 -5.65
C ALA A 71 19.26 5.35 -5.71
N THR A 72 19.02 6.34 -6.56
CA THR A 72 19.88 7.51 -6.75
C THR A 72 19.12 8.78 -6.41
N LYS A 73 19.83 9.75 -5.86
CA LYS A 73 19.29 11.09 -5.65
C LYS A 73 19.38 11.86 -6.96
N GLU A 74 18.31 12.56 -7.32
CA GLU A 74 18.32 13.53 -8.43
C GLU A 74 19.30 14.69 -8.18
#